data_AF-A0ABD4RQV0-F1
#
_entry.id   AF-A0ABD4RQV0-F1
#
_cell.length_a   1.000
_cell.length_b   1.000
_cell.length_c   1.000
_cell.angle_alpha   90.00
_cell.angle_beta   90.00
_cell.angle_gamma   90.00
#
_symmetry.space_group_name_H-M   'P 1'
#
loop_
_entity.id
_entity.type
_entity.pdbx_description
1 polymer ?
#
loop_
_entity_poly.entity_id
_entity_poly.type
_entity_poly.pdbx_seq_one_letter_code
_entity_poly.pdbx_strand_id
1 'polypeptide(L)' 'MEANKTLLQSLYKKIILQFSKNTGKSLDYLYTSETYKLISEGVSDMHCKGHIYLTQELMLENGLMYHKGYPS' A
#
# COMPACT_ATOMS: atom_id res chain seq x y z
N MET A 1 0.32 -16.54 11.86
CA MET A 1 0.33 -17.16 10.52
C MET A 1 1.35 -16.36 9.72
N GLU A 2 2.54 -16.90 9.44
CA GLU A 2 3.55 -16.14 8.67
C GLU A 2 3.05 -15.97 7.23
N ALA A 3 2.93 -14.74 6.77
CA ALA A 3 2.65 -14.46 5.37
C ALA A 3 3.78 -15.07 4.52
N ASN A 4 3.45 -15.97 3.60
CA ASN A 4 4.44 -16.57 2.72
C ASN A 4 5.14 -15.45 1.93
N LYS A 5 6.48 -15.38 2.02
CA LYS A 5 7.30 -14.33 1.39
C LYS A 5 6.96 -14.16 -0.10
N THR A 6 6.64 -15.24 -0.82
CA THR A 6 6.22 -15.19 -2.23
C THR A 6 4.88 -14.47 -2.44
N LEU A 7 3.91 -14.67 -1.54
CA LEU A 7 2.63 -13.98 -1.59
C LEU A 7 2.79 -12.49 -1.29
N LEU A 8 3.65 -12.15 -0.33
CA LEU A 8 3.96 -10.76 0.03
C LEU A 8 4.62 -10.01 -1.14
N GLN A 9 5.58 -10.64 -1.82
CA GLN A 9 6.20 -10.08 -3.03
C GLN A 9 5.19 -9.87 -4.16
N SER A 10 4.26 -10.81 -4.35
CA SER A 10 3.16 -10.67 -5.31
C SER A 10 2.23 -9.50 -4.96
N LEU A 11 1.92 -9.33 -3.67
CA LEU A 11 1.11 -8.23 -3.16
C LEU A 11 1.78 -6.89 -3.44
N TYR A 12 3.06 -6.74 -3.08
CA TYR A 12 3.82 -5.53 -3.37
C TYR A 12 3.80 -5.21 -4.86
N LYS A 13 4.11 -6.18 -5.73
CA LYS A 13 4.06 -5.97 -7.19
C LYS A 13 2.71 -5.41 -7.66
N LYS A 14 1.61 -5.90 -7.10
CA LYS A 14 0.25 -5.41 -7.45
C LYS A 14 -0.01 -4.00 -6.95
N ILE A 15 0.39 -3.67 -5.72
CA ILE A 15 0.27 -2.32 -5.14
C ILE A 15 1.04 -1.32 -6.00
N ILE A 16 2.28 -1.67 -6.34
CA ILE A 16 3.18 -0.83 -7.16
C ILE A 16 2.58 -0.54 -8.53
N LEU A 17 2.11 -1.60 -9.20
CA LEU A 17 1.50 -1.48 -10.52
C LEU A 17 0.26 -0.58 -10.47
N GLN A 18 -0.59 -0.76 -9.46
CA GLN A 18 -1.83 0.02 -9.31
C GLN A 18 -1.54 1.47 -8.93
N PHE A 19 -0.60 1.71 -8.02
CA PHE A 19 -0.19 3.04 -7.60
C PHE A 19 0.40 3.84 -8.76
N SER A 20 1.30 3.22 -9.54
CA SER A 20 1.90 3.84 -10.72
C SER A 20 0.85 4.17 -11.78
N LYS A 21 -0.12 3.26 -12.02
CA LYS A 21 -1.23 3.52 -12.95
C LYS A 21 -2.12 4.68 -12.50
N ASN A 22 -2.39 4.81 -11.20
CA ASN A 22 -3.31 5.82 -10.68
C ASN A 22 -2.66 7.21 -10.55
N THR A 23 -1.36 7.28 -10.26
CA THR A 23 -0.68 8.52 -9.88
C THR A 23 0.38 8.98 -10.87
N GLY A 24 0.86 8.08 -11.74
CA GLY A 24 2.03 8.31 -12.59
C GLY A 24 3.35 8.45 -11.83
N LYS A 25 3.37 8.17 -10.52
CA LYS A 25 4.54 8.39 -9.66
C LYS A 25 5.43 7.14 -9.52
N SER A 26 6.68 7.41 -9.13
CA SER A 26 7.72 6.41 -8.85
C SER A 26 7.36 5.51 -7.67
N LEU A 27 8.02 4.37 -7.62
CA LEU A 27 7.94 3.39 -6.54
C LEU A 27 8.52 3.90 -5.21
N ASP A 28 9.36 4.92 -5.23
CA ASP A 28 10.08 5.39 -4.04
C ASP A 28 9.14 5.81 -2.90
N TYR A 29 7.93 6.28 -3.25
CA TYR A 29 6.87 6.61 -2.29
C TYR A 29 6.39 5.40 -1.47
N LEU A 30 6.44 4.18 -2.03
CA LEU A 30 6.05 2.98 -1.28
C LEU A 30 7.08 2.68 -0.19
N TYR A 31 8.38 2.72 -0.49
CA TYR A 31 9.41 2.32 0.48
C TYR A 31 9.52 3.30 1.66
N THR A 32 9.06 4.54 1.50
CA THR A 32 8.98 5.53 2.58
C THR A 32 7.61 5.60 3.25
N SER A 33 6.63 4.82 2.79
CA SER A 33 5.25 4.85 3.30
C SER A 33 5.07 4.08 4.61
N GLU A 34 4.13 4.53 5.42
CA GLU A 34 3.73 3.81 6.64
C GLU A 34 2.95 2.55 6.28
N THR A 35 2.15 2.59 5.20
CA THR A 35 1.48 1.43 4.62
C THR A 35 2.45 0.28 4.33
N TYR A 36 3.61 0.55 3.72
CA TYR A 36 4.63 -0.48 3.46
C TYR A 36 5.17 -1.09 4.75
N LYS A 37 5.47 -0.26 5.75
CA LYS A 37 5.94 -0.71 7.06
C LYS A 37 4.91 -1.63 7.72
N LEU A 38 3.64 -1.22 7.74
CA LEU A 38 2.54 -2.01 8.32
C LEU A 38 2.33 -3.35 7.62
N ILE A 39 2.42 -3.39 6.29
CA ILE A 39 2.36 -4.65 5.52
C ILE A 39 3.57 -5.54 5.87
N SER A 40 4.77 -4.97 5.98
CA SER A 40 6.00 -5.71 6.25
C SER A 40 6.08 -6.28 7.67
N GLU A 41 5.56 -5.53 8.65
CA GLU A 41 5.46 -5.93 10.05
C GLU A 41 4.26 -6.87 10.31
N GLY A 42 3.39 -7.04 9.31
CA GLY A 42 2.20 -7.89 9.41
C GLY A 42 1.17 -7.35 10.40
N VAL A 43 1.21 -6.06 10.72
CA VAL A 43 0.32 -5.43 11.71
C VAL A 43 -1.12 -5.52 11.22
N SER A 44 -2.02 -5.95 12.10
CA SER A 44 -3.48 -5.96 11.88
C SER A 44 -3.97 -6.74 10.64
N ASP A 45 -3.23 -7.77 10.20
CA ASP A 45 -3.53 -8.51 8.97
C ASP A 45 -3.65 -7.61 7.72
N MET A 46 -2.88 -6.52 7.67
CA MET A 46 -2.88 -5.60 6.53
C MET A 46 -2.48 -6.30 5.22
N HIS A 47 -1.67 -7.36 5.28
CA HIS A 47 -1.33 -8.19 4.12
C HIS A 47 -2.52 -9.00 3.58
N CYS A 48 -3.59 -9.21 4.36
CA CYS A 48 -4.85 -9.78 3.92
C CYS A 48 -5.78 -8.73 3.30
N LYS A 49 -5.52 -7.43 3.53
CA LYS A 49 -6.22 -6.36 2.83
C LYS A 49 -5.80 -6.39 1.36
N GLY A 50 -6.77 -6.34 0.44
CA GLY A 50 -6.49 -6.41 -0.99
C GLY A 50 -5.58 -5.27 -1.47
N HIS A 51 -4.80 -5.52 -2.53
CA HIS A 51 -3.89 -4.53 -3.13
C HIS A 51 -4.55 -3.18 -3.47
N ILE A 52 -5.84 -3.17 -3.83
CA ILE A 52 -6.59 -1.93 -4.12
C ILE A 52 -6.70 -1.05 -2.87
N TYR A 53 -7.09 -1.63 -1.74
CA TYR A 53 -7.21 -0.94 -0.47
C TYR A 53 -5.84 -0.39 -0.01
N LEU A 54 -4.79 -1.21 -0.09
CA LEU A 54 -3.45 -0.78 0.28
C LEU A 54 -2.89 0.32 -0.65
N THR A 55 -3.26 0.29 -1.93
CA THR A 55 -2.92 1.37 -2.86
C THR A 55 -3.64 2.66 -2.48
N GLN A 56 -4.89 2.57 -2.04
CA GLN A 56 -5.69 3.70 -1.56
C GLN A 56 -5.08 4.30 -0.29
N GLU A 57 -4.73 3.50 0.71
CA GLU A 57 -4.02 3.95 1.93
C GLU A 57 -2.71 4.66 1.56
N LEU A 58 -1.91 4.06 0.67
CA LEU A 58 -0.69 4.68 0.17
C LEU A 58 -0.95 6.03 -0.53
N MET A 59 -2.04 6.15 -1.30
CA MET A 59 -2.41 7.42 -1.94
C MET A 59 -2.88 8.46 -0.92
N LEU A 60 -3.57 8.05 0.15
CA LEU A 60 -3.98 8.94 1.24
C LEU A 60 -2.79 9.50 2.00
N GLU A 61 -1.86 8.63 2.41
CA GLU A 61 -0.63 9.01 3.12
C GLU A 61 0.18 10.04 2.35
N ASN A 62 0.17 9.94 1.01
CA ASN A 62 0.91 10.84 0.13
C ASN A 62 0.09 12.05 -0.37
N GLY A 63 -1.13 12.26 0.15
CA GLY A 63 -2.01 13.37 -0.26
C GLY A 63 -2.47 13.31 -1.72
N LEU A 64 -2.41 12.12 -2.34
CA LEU A 64 -2.80 11.85 -3.73
C LEU A 64 -4.26 11.42 -3.85
N MET A 65 -4.92 11.17 -2.72
CA MET A 65 -6.34 10.90 -2.63
C MET A 65 -6.88 11.55 -1.36
N TYR A 66 -8.16 11.96 -1.42
CA TYR A 66 -8.88 12.48 -0.26
C TYR A 66 -10.16 11.68 -0.08
N HIS A 67 -10.33 11.07 1.09
CA HIS A 67 -11.64 10.60 1.51
C HIS A 67 -12.30 11.67 2.37
N LYS A 68 -13.62 11.82 2.22
CA LYS A 68 -14.44 12.79 2.95
C LYS A 68 -14.39 12.64 4.50
N GLY A 69 -13.65 11.65 5.03
CA GLY A 69 -13.46 11.39 6.46
C GLY A 69 -12.01 11.27 6.94
N TYR A 70 -11.00 11.51 6.09
CA TYR A 70 -9.60 11.60 6.54
C TYR A 70 -9.21 13.08 6.60
N PRO A 71 -8.93 13.65 7.79
CA PRO A 71 -8.54 15.05 7.90
C PRO A 71 -7.13 15.25 7.31
N SER A 72 -7.01 16.27 6.48
CA SER A 72 -5.76 16.79 5.90
C SER A 72 -4.86 17.43 6.95
#